data_AF-A0A3D0XWV8-F1
#
_entry.id   AF-A0A3D0XWV8-F1
#
_cell.length_a   1.000
_cell.length_b   1.000
_cell.length_c   1.000
_cell.angle_alpha   90.00
_cell.angle_beta   90.00
_cell.angle_gamma   90.00
#
_symmetry.space_group_name_H-M   'P 1'
#
loop_
_entity.id
_entity.type
_entity.pdbx_description
1 polymer ?
#
loop_
_entity_poly.entity_id
_entity_poly.type
_entity_poly.pdbx_seq_one_letter_code
_entity_poly.pdbx_strand_id
1 'polypeptide(L)'
;YHAGACILSNYLVTLLDSGMHFMEAAGMNRDTLFRAVFPLIEGTLKNVRQKGTVEALTGPIVRGDFNTVAVHWKAIREKLPGEAEFYREMALKTVAMVEGQKLTHKQAEQFRRQFKGCGDNGK
;
A
#
# COMPACT_ATOMS: atom_id res chain seq x y z
N TYR A 1 1.69 -24.50 -1.76
CA TYR A 1 1.97 -24.24 -0.33
C TYR A 1 3.22 -23.37 -0.14
N HIS A 2 4.42 -23.81 -0.52
CA HIS A 2 5.66 -23.04 -0.29
C HIS A 2 5.65 -21.62 -0.86
N ALA A 3 5.18 -21.41 -2.10
CA ALA A 3 5.06 -20.06 -2.66
C ALA A 3 4.19 -19.13 -1.78
N GLY A 4 3.10 -19.65 -1.20
CA GLY A 4 2.27 -18.90 -0.26
C GLY A 4 2.99 -18.60 1.06
N ALA A 5 3.79 -19.53 1.57
CA ALA A 5 4.64 -19.27 2.73
C ALA A 5 5.70 -18.20 2.45
N CYS A 6 6.30 -18.18 1.26
CA CYS A 6 7.22 -17.11 0.84
C CYS A 6 6.53 -15.74 0.79
N ILE A 7 5.28 -15.68 0.32
CA ILE A 7 4.49 -14.44 0.34
C ILE A 7 4.27 -13.95 1.77
N LEU A 8 3.93 -14.86 2.70
CA LEU A 8 3.60 -14.51 4.09
C LEU A 8 4.83 -14.20 4.96
N SER A 9 6.03 -14.69 4.61
CA SER A 9 7.25 -14.56 5.42
C SER A 9 8.34 -13.75 4.71
N ASN A 10 8.90 -14.26 3.62
CA ASN A 10 10.01 -13.62 2.91
C ASN A 10 9.60 -12.23 2.39
N TYR A 11 8.47 -12.15 1.69
CA TYR A 11 8.03 -10.88 1.10
C TYR A 11 7.40 -9.93 2.11
N LEU A 12 7.06 -10.40 3.32
CA LEU A 12 6.78 -9.50 4.43
C LEU A 12 8.03 -8.69 4.79
N VAL A 13 9.20 -9.32 4.85
CA VAL A 13 10.47 -8.61 5.08
C VAL A 13 10.75 -7.61 3.95
N THR A 14 10.57 -8.01 2.70
CA THR A 14 10.69 -7.11 1.54
C THR A 14 9.72 -5.93 1.60
N LEU A 15 8.46 -6.17 1.97
CA LEU A 15 7.43 -5.12 2.12
C LEU A 15 7.82 -4.11 3.20
N LEU A 16 8.36 -4.58 4.33
CA LEU A 16 8.80 -3.70 5.41
C LEU A 16 9.99 -2.85 4.97
N ASP A 17 10.98 -3.42 4.29
CA ASP A 17 12.15 -2.69 3.77
C ASP A 17 11.75 -1.62 2.73
N SER A 18 10.90 -1.98 1.76
CA SER A 18 10.34 -0.99 0.81
C SER A 18 9.59 0.10 1.57
N GLY A 19 8.74 -0.25 2.54
CA GLY A 19 8.08 0.73 3.40
C GLY A 19 9.04 1.70 4.10
N MET A 20 10.21 1.24 4.55
CA MET A 20 11.24 2.12 5.10
C MET A 20 11.80 3.09 4.04
N HIS A 21 12.03 2.61 2.82
CA HIS A 21 12.50 3.45 1.72
C HIS A 21 11.54 4.60 1.39
N PHE A 22 10.23 4.35 1.42
CA PHE A 22 9.22 5.41 1.29
C PHE A 22 9.30 6.46 2.39
N MET A 23 9.54 6.02 3.63
CA MET A 23 9.64 6.91 4.79
C MET A 23 10.94 7.74 4.75
N GLU A 24 12.05 7.16 4.29
CA GLU A 24 13.31 7.88 4.05
C GLU A 24 13.15 8.98 2.99
N ALA A 25 12.47 8.67 1.88
CA ALA A 25 12.19 9.66 0.84
C ALA A 25 11.26 10.80 1.31
N ALA A 26 10.52 10.56 2.40
CA ALA A 26 9.75 11.57 3.10
C ALA A 26 10.58 12.38 4.13
N GLY A 27 11.88 12.11 4.26
CA GLY A 27 12.82 12.85 5.10
C GLY A 27 13.07 12.25 6.48
N MET A 28 12.63 11.02 6.75
CA MET A 28 12.88 10.35 8.04
C MET A 28 14.25 9.68 8.10
N ASN A 29 14.88 9.70 9.28
CA ASN A 29 16.18 9.08 9.51
C ASN A 29 16.05 7.56 9.73
N ARG A 30 16.70 6.76 8.87
CA ARG A 30 16.72 5.28 8.89
C ARG A 30 17.04 4.67 10.25
N ASP A 31 18.02 5.22 10.97
CA ASP A 31 18.54 4.67 12.24
C ASP A 31 17.50 4.72 13.37
N THR A 32 16.55 5.64 13.25
CA THR A 32 15.45 5.82 14.21
C THR A 32 14.12 5.27 13.69
N LEU A 33 13.99 5.16 12.37
CA LEU A 33 12.74 4.87 11.68
C LEU A 33 12.16 3.52 12.10
N PHE A 34 12.96 2.46 12.10
CA PHE A 34 12.44 1.12 12.39
C PHE A 34 11.80 1.06 13.79
N ARG A 35 12.46 1.65 14.80
CA ARG A 35 11.90 1.72 16.17
C ARG A 35 10.63 2.56 16.23
N ALA A 36 10.57 3.66 15.47
CA ALA A 36 9.40 4.54 15.44
C ALA A 36 8.17 3.87 14.80
N VAL A 37 8.37 3.08 13.74
CA VAL A 37 7.27 2.44 13.00
C VAL A 37 6.94 1.02 13.47
N PHE A 38 7.80 0.38 14.27
CA PHE A 38 7.54 -0.97 14.77
C PHE A 38 6.19 -1.12 15.48
N PRO A 39 5.75 -0.17 16.35
CA PRO A 39 4.41 -0.24 16.96
C PRO A 39 3.26 -0.24 15.95
N LEU A 40 3.43 0.43 14.79
CA LEU A 40 2.43 0.41 13.71
C LEU A 40 2.35 -0.98 13.07
N ILE A 41 3.49 -1.64 12.86
CA ILE A 41 3.57 -3.00 12.31
C ILE A 41 2.94 -4.00 13.28
N GLU A 42 3.31 -3.96 14.56
CA GLU A 42 2.75 -4.85 15.58
C GLU A 42 1.23 -4.64 15.74
N GLY A 43 0.77 -3.40 15.74
CA GLY A 43 -0.65 -3.07 15.76
C GLY A 43 -1.39 -3.67 14.57
N THR A 44 -0.78 -3.64 13.39
CA THR A 44 -1.35 -4.24 12.16
C THR A 44 -1.45 -5.76 12.29
N LEU A 45 -0.38 -6.44 12.70
CA LEU A 45 -0.37 -7.90 12.89
C LEU A 45 -1.37 -8.34 13.97
N LYS A 46 -1.47 -7.58 15.07
CA LYS A 46 -2.46 -7.81 16.12
C LYS A 46 -3.88 -7.70 15.58
N ASN A 47 -4.18 -6.67 14.79
CA ASN A 47 -5.50 -6.49 14.19
C ASN A 47 -5.83 -7.62 13.21
N VAL A 48 -4.88 -8.03 12.36
CA VAL A 48 -5.06 -9.15 11.42
C VAL A 48 -5.36 -10.44 12.18
N ARG A 49 -4.63 -10.71 13.26
CA ARG A 49 -4.87 -11.90 14.11
C ARG A 49 -6.26 -11.89 14.76
N GLN A 50 -6.78 -10.73 15.14
CA GLN A 50 -8.06 -10.61 15.84
C GLN A 50 -9.27 -10.56 14.89
N LYS A 51 -9.11 -9.95 13.72
CA LYS A 51 -10.24 -9.58 12.84
C LYS A 51 -10.17 -10.22 11.44
N GLY A 52 -9.05 -10.84 11.09
CA GLY A 52 -8.78 -11.27 9.71
C GLY A 52 -8.28 -10.11 8.82
N THR A 53 -7.87 -10.43 7.60
CA THR A 53 -7.18 -9.49 6.71
C THR A 53 -8.05 -8.34 6.22
N VAL A 54 -9.30 -8.61 5.82
CA VAL A 54 -10.22 -7.59 5.31
C VAL A 54 -10.60 -6.61 6.42
N GLU A 55 -11.02 -7.11 7.59
CA GLU A 55 -11.49 -6.24 8.67
C GLU A 55 -10.37 -5.49 9.39
N ALA A 56 -9.15 -6.01 9.40
CA ALA A 56 -7.99 -5.31 9.91
C ALA A 56 -7.50 -4.17 9.01
N LEU A 57 -7.83 -4.20 7.71
CA LEU A 57 -7.39 -3.17 6.78
C LEU A 57 -8.00 -1.81 7.12
N THR A 58 -7.14 -0.82 7.24
CA THR A 58 -7.48 0.60 7.38
C THR A 58 -6.78 1.42 6.30
N GLY A 59 -7.00 2.73 6.27
CA GLY A 59 -6.31 3.64 5.36
C GLY A 59 -7.20 4.25 4.28
N PRO A 60 -6.61 5.02 3.35
CA PRO A 60 -7.37 5.86 2.42
C PRO A 60 -8.19 5.05 1.42
N ILE A 61 -7.72 3.86 0.99
CA ILE A 61 -8.45 3.02 0.03
C ILE A 61 -9.80 2.59 0.61
N VAL A 62 -9.85 1.98 1.80
CA VAL A 62 -11.11 1.52 2.41
C VAL A 62 -12.03 2.67 2.84
N ARG A 63 -11.50 3.90 2.97
CA ARG A 63 -12.30 5.11 3.22
C ARG A 63 -12.83 5.76 1.94
N GLY A 64 -12.43 5.28 0.76
CA GLY A 64 -12.76 5.92 -0.51
C GLY A 64 -12.10 7.29 -0.70
N ASP A 65 -10.97 7.53 -0.06
CA ASP A 65 -10.23 8.80 -0.11
C ASP A 65 -9.30 8.84 -1.34
N PHE A 66 -9.90 9.19 -2.49
CA PHE A 66 -9.20 9.28 -3.77
C PHE A 66 -8.14 10.38 -3.78
N ASN A 67 -8.39 11.49 -3.08
CA ASN A 67 -7.51 12.65 -3.06
C ASN A 67 -6.18 12.30 -2.39
N THR A 68 -6.21 11.66 -1.23
CA THR A 68 -5.00 11.19 -0.54
C THR A 68 -4.21 10.23 -1.44
N VAL A 69 -4.88 9.25 -2.06
CA VAL A 69 -4.20 8.30 -2.97
C VAL A 69 -3.64 9.01 -4.21
N ALA A 70 -4.27 10.10 -4.69
CA ALA A 70 -3.80 10.85 -5.86
C ALA A 70 -2.54 11.65 -5.53
N VAL A 71 -2.51 12.26 -4.35
CA VAL A 71 -1.32 12.95 -3.82
C VAL A 71 -0.17 11.96 -3.64
N HIS A 72 -0.43 10.79 -3.04
CA HIS A 72 0.58 9.73 -2.94
C HIS A 72 1.12 9.36 -4.31
N TRP A 73 0.22 9.06 -5.26
CA TRP A 73 0.61 8.60 -6.59
C TRP A 73 1.48 9.60 -7.34
N LYS A 74 1.12 10.89 -7.29
CA LYS A 74 1.93 11.96 -7.85
C LYS A 74 3.31 12.04 -7.19
N ALA A 75 3.35 12.09 -5.86
CA ALA A 75 4.59 12.22 -5.12
C ALA A 75 5.55 11.05 -5.35
N ILE A 76 5.02 9.82 -5.42
CA ILE A 76 5.81 8.61 -5.68
C ILE A 76 6.41 8.66 -7.08
N ARG A 77 5.64 9.01 -8.11
CA ARG A 77 6.17 9.12 -9.47
C ARG A 77 7.25 10.19 -9.60
N GLU A 78 7.17 11.27 -8.81
CA GLU A 78 8.15 12.35 -8.83
C GLU A 78 9.41 12.03 -8.01
N LYS A 79 9.27 11.42 -6.83
CA LYS A 79 10.36 11.25 -5.86
C LYS A 79 10.93 9.83 -5.80
N LEU A 80 10.12 8.83 -6.13
CA LEU A 80 10.44 7.40 -6.07
C LEU A 80 9.93 6.66 -7.32
N PRO A 81 10.33 7.07 -8.54
CA PRO A 81 9.79 6.48 -9.76
C PRO A 81 10.01 4.96 -9.85
N GLY A 82 11.10 4.43 -9.26
CA GLY A 82 11.37 2.99 -9.19
C GLY A 82 10.38 2.20 -8.33
N GLU A 83 9.72 2.84 -7.35
CA GLU A 83 8.74 2.21 -6.46
C GLU A 83 7.30 2.41 -6.93
N ALA A 84 7.09 3.13 -8.04
CA ALA A 84 5.75 3.48 -8.50
C ALA A 84 4.93 2.24 -8.86
N GLU A 85 5.51 1.28 -9.59
CA GLU A 85 4.80 0.04 -9.92
C GLU A 85 4.47 -0.79 -8.69
N PHE A 86 5.38 -0.85 -7.72
CA PHE A 86 5.15 -1.54 -6.45
C PHE A 86 3.94 -0.95 -5.69
N TYR A 87 3.91 0.37 -5.50
CA TYR A 87 2.78 1.05 -4.86
C TYR A 87 1.46 0.82 -5.62
N ARG A 88 1.50 0.92 -6.96
CA ARG A 88 0.34 0.71 -7.82
C ARG A 88 -0.21 -0.71 -7.68
N GLU A 89 0.63 -1.73 -7.78
CA GLU A 89 0.18 -3.13 -7.68
C GLU A 89 -0.36 -3.46 -6.28
N MET A 90 0.26 -2.93 -5.22
CA MET A 90 -0.25 -3.07 -3.85
C MET A 90 -1.62 -2.40 -3.68
N ALA A 91 -1.79 -1.18 -4.22
CA ALA A 91 -3.06 -0.48 -4.17
C ALA A 91 -4.16 -1.21 -4.96
N LEU A 92 -3.85 -1.71 -6.17
CA LEU A 92 -4.81 -2.44 -7.00
C LEU A 92 -5.23 -3.77 -6.37
N LYS A 93 -4.28 -4.53 -5.80
CA LYS A 93 -4.60 -5.76 -5.04
C LYS A 93 -5.44 -5.45 -3.81
N THR A 94 -5.15 -4.34 -3.12
CA THR A 94 -5.94 -3.89 -1.97
C THR A 94 -7.37 -3.55 -2.37
N VAL A 95 -7.55 -2.79 -3.47
CA VAL A 95 -8.88 -2.46 -4.02
C VAL A 95 -9.65 -3.73 -4.36
N ALA A 96 -9.04 -4.67 -5.06
CA ALA A 96 -9.67 -5.94 -5.41
C ALA A 96 -10.04 -6.77 -4.16
N MET A 97 -9.20 -6.77 -3.13
CA MET A 97 -9.45 -7.49 -1.87
C MET A 97 -10.69 -6.99 -1.14
N VAL A 98 -11.00 -5.69 -1.21
CA VAL A 98 -12.11 -5.08 -0.44
C VAL A 98 -13.31 -4.64 -1.27
N GLU A 99 -13.27 -4.84 -2.58
CA GLU A 99 -14.39 -4.55 -3.47
C GLU A 99 -15.62 -5.41 -3.11
N GLY A 100 -16.79 -4.77 -3.06
CA GLY A 100 -18.04 -5.40 -2.62
C GLY A 100 -18.13 -5.61 -1.10
N GLN A 101 -17.08 -5.25 -0.34
CA GLN A 101 -17.03 -5.40 1.11
C GLN A 101 -16.88 -4.04 1.81
N LYS A 102 -15.70 -3.41 1.69
CA LYS A 102 -15.42 -2.06 2.23
C LYS A 102 -15.47 -0.97 1.18
N LEU A 103 -15.44 -1.35 -0.10
CA LEU A 103 -15.61 -0.46 -1.23
C LEU A 103 -16.79 -0.87 -2.10
N THR A 104 -17.54 0.12 -2.57
CA THR A 104 -18.50 -0.09 -3.66
C THR A 104 -17.75 -0.37 -4.97
N HIS A 105 -18.40 -1.09 -5.90
CA HIS A 105 -17.84 -1.32 -7.24
C HIS A 105 -17.45 -0.01 -7.95
N LYS A 106 -18.28 1.04 -7.80
CA LYS A 106 -18.00 2.37 -8.37
C LYS A 106 -16.71 2.98 -7.81
N GLN A 107 -16.48 2.88 -6.50
CA GLN A 107 -15.24 3.37 -5.88
C GLN A 107 -14.02 2.54 -6.31
N ALA A 108 -14.17 1.22 -6.40
CA ALA A 108 -13.10 0.33 -6.87
C ALA A 108 -12.69 0.66 -8.32
N GLU A 109 -13.66 0.88 -9.21
CA GLU A 109 -13.39 1.35 -10.57
C GLU A 109 -12.68 2.71 -10.61
N GLN A 110 -13.08 3.64 -9.75
CA GLN A 110 -12.47 4.96 -9.69
C GLN A 110 -10.99 4.88 -9.30
N PHE A 111 -10.62 4.08 -8.28
CA PHE A 111 -9.22 3.82 -7.96
C PHE A 111 -8.47 3.17 -9.14
N ARG A 112 -9.08 2.18 -9.81
CA ARG A 112 -8.45 1.55 -10.99
C ARG A 112 -8.18 2.55 -12.11
N ARG A 113 -9.09 3.50 -12.37
CA ARG A 113 -8.89 4.57 -13.36
C ARG A 113 -7.76 5.51 -12.98
N GLN A 114 -7.67 5.87 -11.70
CA GLN A 114 -6.62 6.74 -11.17
C GLN A 114 -5.21 6.19 -11.42
N PHE A 115 -5.03 4.87 -11.33
CA PHE A 115 -3.76 4.20 -11.63
C PHE A 115 -3.53 3.90 -13.13
N LYS A 116 -4.54 4.05 -13.99
CA LYS A 116 -4.42 3.90 -15.46
C LYS A 116 -4.05 5.21 -16.15
N GLY A 117 -4.61 6.34 -15.70
CA GLY A 117 -4.53 7.65 -16.36
C GLY A 117 -3.17 8.36 -16.35
N CYS A 118 -2.07 7.65 -16.09
CA CYS A 118 -0.73 8.25 -16.02
C CYS A 118 0.34 7.45 -16.78
N GLY A 119 -0.06 6.40 -17.52
CA GLY A 119 0.84 5.51 -18.28
C GLY A 119 1.02 5.85 -19.76
N ASP A 120 0.13 6.62 -20.39
CA ASP A 120 0.15 6.83 -21.85
C ASP A 120 0.46 8.28 -22.26
N ASN A 121 1.56 8.86 -21.76
CA ASN A 121 2.13 10.10 -22.31
C ASN A 121 3.66 10.04 -22.23
N GLY A 122 4.24 9.03 -22.87
CA GLY A 122 5.68 8.84 -22.92
C GLY A 122 6.13 8.13 -24.19
N LYS A 123 6.16 8.89 -25.30
CA LYS A 123 6.84 8.64 -26.59
C LYS A 123 6.44 7.42 -27.41
#